data_AF-A0A3A0CND2-F1
#
_entry.id   AF-A0A3A0CND2-F1
#
_cell.length_a   1.000
_cell.length_b   1.000
_cell.length_c   1.000
_cell.angle_alpha   90.00
_cell.angle_beta   90.00
_cell.angle_gamma   90.00
#
_symmetry.space_group_name_H-M   'P 1'
#
loop_
_entity.id
_entity.type
_entity.pdbx_description
1 polymer ?
#
loop_
_entity_poly.entity_id
_entity_poly.type
_entity_poly.pdbx_seq_one_letter_code
_entity_poly.pdbx_strand_id
1 'polypeptide(L)'
;MAKPLRTPPPSSSVARLFDLDAAARAVAAPVVERESQVPEHPTVAEPIPAARTVLPPAHPAAIPSIKREFVFTPASEATLLQLVETYRRSTGTKLTASHVARALMKGVAHCMEHLEREARRIGPLKLPSNARGRELERERFEARIADAFIAGIRSAPAMDRD
;
A
#
# COMPACT_ATOMS: atom_id res chain seq x y z
N MET A 1 31.58 -17.10 27.99
CA MET A 1 30.18 -17.43 28.29
C MET A 1 29.34 -16.18 28.10
N ALA A 2 28.29 -16.22 27.26
CA ALA A 2 27.45 -15.05 27.01
C ALA A 2 26.61 -14.69 28.24
N LYS A 3 26.55 -13.40 28.58
CA LYS A 3 25.86 -12.86 29.75
C LYS A 3 24.35 -12.91 29.51
N PRO A 4 23.53 -13.48 30.41
CA PRO A 4 22.08 -13.60 30.20
C PRO A 4 21.42 -12.20 30.23
N LEU A 5 20.50 -11.99 29.29
CA LEU A 5 19.70 -10.76 29.22
C LEU A 5 18.81 -10.67 30.46
N ARG A 6 18.88 -9.53 31.17
CA ARG A 6 18.10 -9.27 32.40
C ARG A 6 16.63 -8.96 32.13
N THR A 7 16.27 -8.72 30.87
CA THR A 7 14.90 -8.39 30.46
C THR A 7 14.49 -9.26 29.28
N PRO A 8 13.27 -9.82 29.30
CA PRO A 8 12.76 -10.56 28.16
C PRO A 8 12.67 -9.61 26.94
N PRO A 9 12.92 -10.11 25.72
CA PRO A 9 12.77 -9.30 24.52
C PRO A 9 11.35 -8.72 24.45
N PRO A 10 11.18 -7.47 24.00
CA PRO A 10 9.86 -6.85 23.95
C PRO A 10 8.93 -7.72 23.07
N SER A 11 7.78 -8.10 23.64
CA SER A 11 6.75 -8.79 22.86
C SER A 11 6.32 -7.88 21.71
N SER A 12 6.24 -8.47 20.51
CA SER A 12 5.93 -7.75 19.28
C SER A 12 4.72 -6.81 19.45
N SER A 13 4.70 -5.69 18.70
CA SER A 13 3.57 -4.74 18.69
C SER A 13 2.21 -5.40 18.38
N VAL A 14 2.21 -6.59 17.76
CA VAL A 14 1.03 -7.41 17.50
C VAL A 14 0.41 -7.96 18.80
N ALA A 15 1.23 -8.25 19.82
CA ALA A 15 0.75 -8.77 21.10
C ALA A 15 -0.08 -7.73 21.88
N ARG A 16 0.13 -6.43 21.62
CA ARG A 16 -0.64 -5.34 22.22
C ARG A 16 -1.94 -5.00 21.48
N LEU A 17 -2.14 -5.57 20.29
CA LEU A 17 -3.35 -5.30 19.49
C LEU A 17 -4.62 -5.89 20.13
N PHE A 18 -4.47 -6.93 20.95
CA PHE A 18 -5.55 -7.58 21.70
C PHE A 18 -5.48 -7.28 23.21
N ASP A 19 -4.62 -6.35 23.62
CA ASP A 19 -4.54 -5.90 25.01
C ASP A 19 -5.69 -4.89 25.25
N LEU A 20 -6.81 -5.42 25.74
CA LEU A 20 -8.02 -4.65 26.03
C LEU A 20 -7.77 -3.56 27.09
N ASP A 21 -6.80 -3.75 28.00
CA ASP A 21 -6.43 -2.75 29.01
C ASP A 21 -5.60 -1.61 28.40
N ALA A 22 -4.75 -1.91 27.42
CA ALA A 22 -4.07 -0.88 26.63
C ALA A 22 -5.06 -0.06 25.79
N ALA A 23 -6.07 -0.71 25.19
CA ALA A 23 -7.13 -0.03 24.47
C ALA A 23 -7.95 0.89 25.41
N ALA A 24 -8.33 0.40 26.59
CA ALA A 24 -9.09 1.16 27.57
C ALA A 24 -8.35 2.43 28.08
N ARG A 25 -7.03 2.35 28.26
CA ARG A 25 -6.21 3.52 28.66
C ARG A 25 -6.10 4.57 27.55
N ALA A 26 -6.10 4.16 26.29
CA ALA A 26 -5.98 5.08 25.15
C ALA A 26 -7.23 5.95 24.96
N VAL A 27 -8.43 5.41 25.25
CA VAL A 27 -9.69 6.19 25.23
C VAL A 27 -9.95 6.98 26.51
N ALA A 28 -9.24 6.69 27.60
CA ALA A 28 -9.41 7.39 28.87
C ALA A 28 -8.54 8.67 29.00
N ALA A 29 -7.62 8.94 28.09
CA ALA A 29 -6.75 10.11 28.16
C ALA A 29 -7.49 11.38 27.68
N PRO A 30 -7.57 12.47 28.48
CA PRO A 30 -8.14 13.72 28.02
C PRO A 30 -7.24 14.37 26.96
N VAL A 31 -7.88 15.00 25.98
CA VAL A 31 -7.23 15.75 24.90
C VAL A 31 -6.43 16.91 25.52
N VAL A 32 -5.10 16.80 25.50
CA VAL A 32 -4.23 17.95 25.75
C VAL A 32 -4.13 18.71 24.44
N GLU A 33 -4.83 19.85 24.36
CA GLU A 33 -4.64 20.84 23.29
C GLU A 33 -3.18 21.29 23.33
N ARG A 34 -2.41 20.97 22.30
CA ARG A 34 -1.06 21.51 22.12
C ARG A 34 -1.19 22.92 21.55
N GLU A 35 -1.02 23.92 22.41
CA GLU A 35 -0.75 25.30 22.00
C GLU A 35 0.44 25.35 21.02
N SER A 36 0.24 26.07 19.93
CA SER A 36 1.28 26.37 18.94
C SER A 36 2.24 27.40 19.52
N GLN A 37 3.41 26.94 19.99
CA GLN A 37 4.51 27.83 20.32
C GLN A 37 5.46 27.92 19.12
N VAL A 38 5.49 29.10 18.50
CA VAL A 38 6.51 29.54 17.55
C VAL A 38 7.73 29.99 18.38
N PRO A 39 8.93 29.42 18.20
CA PRO A 39 10.13 29.96 18.85
C PRO A 39 10.79 31.03 17.96
N GLU A 40 10.84 32.25 18.47
CA GLU A 40 11.66 33.35 17.97
C GLU A 40 13.17 33.05 18.13
N HIS A 41 13.97 33.44 17.14
CA HIS A 41 15.44 33.49 17.21
C HIS A 41 15.91 34.69 18.05
N PRO A 42 17.09 34.59 18.72
CA PRO A 42 18.20 35.46 18.29
C PRO A 42 19.63 34.86 18.36
N THR A 43 20.41 35.19 17.31
CA THR A 43 21.78 35.76 17.29
C THR A 43 23.04 34.98 17.74
N VAL A 44 23.82 34.54 16.72
CA VAL A 44 25.28 34.64 16.43
C VAL A 44 26.35 34.18 17.45
N ALA A 45 27.16 33.17 17.04
CA ALA A 45 28.62 33.10 17.24
C ALA A 45 29.30 32.26 16.14
N GLU A 46 30.53 32.64 15.79
CA GLU A 46 31.36 32.33 14.60
C GLU A 46 31.99 30.91 14.49
N PRO A 47 32.68 30.55 13.36
CA PRO A 47 32.76 29.19 12.83
C PRO A 47 34.00 28.38 13.25
N ILE A 48 33.83 27.07 13.46
CA ILE A 48 34.92 26.09 13.59
C ILE A 48 35.12 25.38 12.23
N PRO A 49 36.33 25.34 11.65
CA PRO A 49 36.57 24.72 10.35
C PRO A 49 36.56 23.18 10.40
N ALA A 50 35.60 22.63 9.64
CA ALA A 50 35.56 21.37 8.90
C ALA A 50 36.43 20.17 9.35
N ALA A 51 35.81 19.23 10.07
CA ALA A 51 36.08 17.81 9.87
C ALA A 51 35.11 17.29 8.80
N ARG A 52 35.58 17.12 7.55
CA ARG A 52 34.82 16.43 6.50
C ARG A 52 34.69 14.95 6.88
N THR A 53 33.63 14.62 7.62
CA THR A 53 33.15 13.24 7.68
C THR A 53 32.57 12.95 6.30
N VAL A 54 33.30 12.18 5.49
CA VAL A 54 32.76 11.59 4.27
C VAL A 54 31.62 10.68 4.73
N LEU A 55 30.39 11.19 4.63
CA LEU A 55 29.22 10.33 4.79
C LEU A 55 29.34 9.23 3.72
N PRO A 56 29.22 7.94 4.08
CA PRO A 56 29.02 6.91 3.08
C PRO A 56 27.83 7.31 2.20
N PRO A 57 27.84 6.98 0.90
CA PRO A 57 26.73 7.32 0.00
C PRO A 57 25.44 6.86 0.67
N ALA A 58 24.52 7.80 0.87
CA ALA A 58 23.22 7.52 1.45
C ALA A 58 22.59 6.40 0.63
N HIS A 59 22.53 5.19 1.19
CA HIS A 59 21.72 4.14 0.62
C HIS A 59 20.32 4.74 0.46
N PRO A 60 19.67 4.61 -0.72
CA PRO A 60 18.30 5.08 -0.88
C PRO A 60 17.50 4.46 0.26
N ALA A 61 16.93 5.32 1.12
CA ALA A 61 16.20 4.88 2.29
C ALA A 61 15.21 3.81 1.84
N ALA A 62 15.35 2.60 2.37
CA ALA A 62 14.50 1.49 2.01
C ALA A 62 13.05 1.94 2.16
N ILE A 63 12.30 1.95 1.05
CA ILE A 63 10.89 2.34 1.08
C ILE A 63 10.21 1.41 2.08
N PRO A 64 9.58 1.93 3.15
CA PRO A 64 9.00 1.08 4.17
C PRO A 64 7.98 0.14 3.52
N SER A 65 8.14 -1.16 3.75
CA SER A 65 7.24 -2.17 3.21
C SER A 65 5.91 -2.12 3.97
N ILE A 66 5.00 -1.25 3.53
CA ILE A 66 3.65 -1.16 4.09
C ILE A 66 2.84 -2.34 3.56
N LYS A 67 2.42 -3.24 4.45
CA LYS A 67 1.44 -4.28 4.13
C LYS A 67 0.13 -3.60 3.74
N ARG A 68 -0.33 -3.83 2.51
CA ARG A 68 -1.63 -3.39 2.01
C ARG A 68 -2.55 -4.60 1.88
N GLU A 69 -3.73 -4.50 2.46
CA GLU A 69 -4.78 -5.52 2.37
C GLU A 69 -5.90 -4.98 1.48
N PHE A 70 -6.33 -5.79 0.51
CA PHE A 70 -7.43 -5.45 -0.38
C PHE A 70 -8.70 -6.12 0.14
N VAL A 71 -9.76 -5.33 0.32
CA VAL A 71 -11.07 -5.86 0.67
C VAL A 71 -11.80 -6.15 -0.63
N PHE A 72 -12.11 -7.42 -0.85
CA PHE A 72 -12.84 -7.87 -2.03
C PHE A 72 -14.33 -7.92 -1.74
N THR A 73 -15.14 -7.52 -2.71
CA THR A 73 -16.55 -7.90 -2.74
C THR A 73 -16.68 -9.39 -3.06
N PRO A 74 -17.78 -10.04 -2.68
CA PRO A 74 -18.01 -11.45 -3.03
C PRO A 74 -17.87 -11.71 -4.55
N ALA A 75 -18.29 -10.77 -5.39
CA ALA A 75 -18.15 -10.87 -6.84
C ALA A 75 -16.69 -10.81 -7.31
N SER A 76 -15.89 -9.88 -6.77
CA SER A 76 -14.46 -9.80 -7.10
C SER A 76 -13.66 -11.01 -6.59
N GLU A 77 -14.04 -11.57 -5.43
CA GLU A 77 -13.41 -12.78 -4.89
C GLU A 77 -13.71 -14.00 -5.77
N ALA A 78 -14.97 -14.20 -6.15
CA ALA A 78 -15.36 -15.26 -7.08
C ALA A 78 -14.58 -15.16 -8.41
N THR A 79 -14.41 -13.94 -8.93
CA THR A 79 -13.65 -13.69 -10.17
C THR A 79 -12.17 -14.07 -10.00
N LEU A 80 -11.53 -13.69 -8.90
CA LEU A 80 -10.14 -14.07 -8.64
C LEU A 80 -9.99 -15.59 -8.49
N LEU A 81 -10.90 -16.25 -7.79
CA LEU A 81 -10.87 -17.70 -7.62
C LEU A 81 -11.05 -18.43 -8.96
N GLN A 82 -11.96 -17.95 -9.82
CA GLN A 82 -12.13 -18.47 -11.17
C GLN A 82 -10.86 -18.30 -12.02
N LEU A 83 -10.18 -17.16 -11.90
CA LEU A 83 -8.92 -16.93 -12.60
C LEU A 83 -7.81 -17.87 -12.11
N VAL A 84 -7.72 -18.08 -10.79
CA VAL A 84 -6.78 -19.04 -10.19
C VAL A 84 -7.03 -20.44 -10.72
N GLU A 85 -8.28 -20.88 -10.75
CA GLU A 85 -8.65 -22.20 -11.22
C GLU A 85 -8.35 -22.38 -12.71
N THR A 86 -8.59 -21.35 -13.52
CA THR A 86 -8.23 -21.33 -14.96
C THR A 86 -6.73 -21.58 -15.15
N TYR A 87 -5.87 -20.92 -14.38
CA TYR A 87 -4.42 -21.14 -14.47
C TYR A 87 -3.97 -22.47 -13.86
N ARG A 88 -4.61 -22.95 -12.79
CA ARG A 88 -4.33 -24.28 -12.23
C ARG A 88 -4.57 -25.38 -13.26
N ARG A 89 -5.74 -25.35 -13.92
CA ARG A 89 -6.12 -26.35 -14.93
C ARG A 89 -5.19 -26.33 -16.14
N SER A 90 -4.84 -25.15 -16.63
CA SER A 90 -4.00 -25.01 -17.81
C SER A 90 -2.52 -25.33 -17.56
N THR A 91 -2.00 -25.02 -16.37
CA THR A 91 -0.57 -25.25 -16.04
C THR A 91 -0.33 -26.59 -15.35
N GLY A 92 -1.36 -27.24 -14.80
CA GLY A 92 -1.23 -28.42 -13.95
C GLY A 92 -0.58 -28.14 -12.58
N THR A 93 -0.36 -26.88 -12.22
CA THR A 93 0.34 -26.50 -10.99
C THR A 93 -0.61 -26.06 -9.89
N LYS A 94 -0.23 -26.29 -8.62
CA LYS A 94 -0.98 -25.86 -7.43
C LYS A 94 -0.78 -24.37 -7.15
N LEU A 95 -1.28 -23.51 -8.03
CA LEU A 95 -1.20 -22.05 -7.85
C LEU A 95 -2.05 -21.58 -6.66
N THR A 96 -1.68 -20.46 -6.06
CA THR A 96 -2.51 -19.77 -5.05
C THR A 96 -2.95 -18.41 -5.57
N ALA A 97 -3.94 -17.79 -4.92
CA ALA A 97 -4.38 -16.43 -5.23
C ALA A 97 -3.21 -15.43 -5.31
N SER A 98 -2.25 -15.52 -4.39
CA SER A 98 -1.08 -14.64 -4.41
C SER A 98 -0.17 -14.85 -5.62
N HIS A 99 -0.05 -16.07 -6.15
CA HIS A 99 0.73 -16.32 -7.37
C HIS A 99 0.12 -15.59 -8.57
N VAL A 100 -1.19 -15.74 -8.73
CA VAL A 100 -1.94 -15.10 -9.82
C VAL A 100 -1.97 -13.59 -9.65
N ALA A 101 -2.21 -13.08 -8.44
CA ALA A 101 -2.16 -11.65 -8.16
C ALA A 101 -0.80 -11.04 -8.50
N ARG A 102 0.32 -11.69 -8.12
CA ARG A 102 1.66 -11.21 -8.51
C ARG A 102 1.88 -11.23 -10.01
N ALA A 103 1.40 -12.25 -10.72
CA ALA A 103 1.50 -12.32 -12.18
C ALA A 103 0.66 -11.22 -12.86
N LEU A 104 -0.55 -10.95 -12.36
CA LEU A 104 -1.37 -9.82 -12.78
C LEU A 104 -0.62 -8.50 -12.62
N MET A 105 0.00 -8.26 -11.45
CA MET A 105 0.77 -7.02 -11.22
C MET A 105 1.96 -6.88 -12.18
N LYS A 106 2.62 -7.98 -12.58
CA LYS A 106 3.67 -7.94 -13.62
C LYS A 106 3.12 -7.49 -14.97
N GLY A 107 1.96 -8.04 -15.39
CA GLY A 107 1.29 -7.62 -16.61
C GLY A 107 0.83 -6.15 -16.55
N VAL A 108 0.28 -5.71 -15.42
CA VAL A 108 -0.12 -4.32 -15.20
C VAL A 108 1.09 -3.39 -15.28
N ALA A 109 2.23 -3.76 -14.68
CA ALA A 109 3.46 -2.97 -14.75
C ALA A 109 3.94 -2.79 -16.19
N HIS A 110 3.87 -3.84 -17.01
CA HIS A 110 4.19 -3.77 -18.45
C HIS A 110 3.27 -2.79 -19.20
N CYS A 111 1.99 -2.75 -18.83
CA CYS A 111 1.01 -1.90 -19.50
C CYS A 111 0.91 -0.46 -18.95
N MET A 112 1.76 -0.05 -18.00
CA MET A 112 1.52 1.16 -17.19
C MET A 112 1.41 2.44 -18.03
N GLU A 113 2.27 2.67 -19.02
CA GLU A 113 2.20 3.86 -19.87
C GLU A 113 0.87 3.96 -20.64
N HIS A 114 0.33 2.82 -21.08
CA HIS A 114 -0.93 2.74 -21.80
C HIS A 114 -2.12 2.92 -20.87
N LEU A 115 -2.05 2.32 -19.67
CA LEU A 115 -3.02 2.52 -18.61
C LEU A 115 -3.11 3.99 -18.20
N GLU A 116 -1.98 4.68 -18.04
CA GLU A 116 -1.96 6.12 -17.73
C GLU A 116 -2.62 6.96 -18.84
N ARG A 117 -2.35 6.64 -20.11
CA ARG A 117 -2.95 7.35 -21.25
C ARG A 117 -4.46 7.21 -21.27
N GLU A 118 -4.99 6.01 -21.09
CA GLU A 118 -6.44 5.77 -21.06
C GLU A 118 -7.08 6.33 -19.79
N ALA A 119 -6.40 6.25 -18.63
CA ALA A 119 -6.86 6.85 -17.38
C ALA A 119 -6.96 8.39 -17.48
N ARG A 120 -6.12 9.05 -18.30
CA ARG A 120 -6.28 10.49 -18.55
C ARG A 120 -7.52 10.82 -19.37
N ARG A 121 -7.98 9.90 -20.24
CA ARG A 121 -9.17 10.13 -21.10
C ARG A 121 -10.48 10.08 -20.33
N ILE A 122 -10.57 9.28 -19.27
CA ILE A 122 -11.77 9.26 -18.41
C ILE A 122 -11.97 10.56 -17.62
N GLY A 123 -10.89 11.32 -17.41
CA GLY A 123 -10.90 12.58 -16.66
C GLY A 123 -11.17 12.40 -15.17
N PRO A 124 -11.33 13.51 -14.43
CA PRO A 124 -11.62 13.47 -13.01
C PRO A 124 -12.99 12.82 -12.74
N LEU A 125 -13.01 11.86 -11.82
CA LEU A 125 -14.23 11.20 -11.36
C LEU A 125 -14.54 11.57 -9.91
N LYS A 126 -15.82 11.72 -9.59
CA LYS A 126 -16.27 11.88 -8.20
C LYS A 126 -16.42 10.51 -7.56
N LEU A 127 -15.75 10.29 -6.42
CA LEU A 127 -15.88 9.06 -5.65
C LEU A 127 -17.31 8.94 -5.10
N PRO A 128 -18.04 7.84 -5.40
CA PRO A 128 -19.37 7.60 -4.83
C PRO A 128 -19.30 7.30 -3.32
N SER A 129 -20.40 7.56 -2.62
CA SER A 129 -20.51 7.27 -1.18
C SER A 129 -20.63 5.77 -0.91
N ASN A 130 -20.07 5.33 0.21
CA ASN A 130 -20.22 3.97 0.73
C ASN A 130 -21.53 3.77 1.53
N ALA A 131 -22.39 4.79 1.61
CA ALA A 131 -23.70 4.65 2.23
C ALA A 131 -24.57 3.60 1.50
N ARG A 132 -25.48 2.99 2.26
CA ARG A 132 -26.48 2.05 1.73
C ARG A 132 -27.37 2.76 0.70
N GLY A 133 -27.71 2.09 -0.39
CA GLY A 133 -28.52 2.63 -1.49
C GLY A 133 -27.70 3.31 -2.61
N ARG A 134 -26.36 3.30 -2.50
CA ARG A 134 -25.42 3.84 -3.50
C ARG A 134 -24.67 2.76 -4.26
N GLU A 135 -25.08 1.49 -4.13
CA GLU A 135 -24.44 0.32 -4.75
C GLU A 135 -24.30 0.49 -6.26
N LEU A 136 -25.36 0.94 -6.93
CA LEU A 136 -25.35 1.15 -8.38
C LEU A 136 -24.39 2.27 -8.81
N GLU A 137 -24.23 3.32 -8.01
CA GLU A 137 -23.27 4.39 -8.29
C GLU A 137 -21.83 3.88 -8.15
N ARG A 138 -21.56 3.03 -7.13
CA ARG A 138 -20.27 2.36 -6.96
C ARG A 138 -19.96 1.42 -8.12
N GLU A 139 -20.93 0.58 -8.51
CA GLU A 139 -20.78 -0.34 -9.63
C GLU A 139 -20.49 0.40 -10.94
N ARG A 140 -21.22 1.47 -11.24
CA ARG A 140 -20.96 2.30 -12.43
C ARG A 140 -19.59 2.98 -12.38
N PHE A 141 -19.18 3.45 -11.20
CA PHE A 141 -17.85 4.03 -11.01
C PHE A 141 -16.74 3.01 -11.28
N GLU A 142 -16.87 1.81 -10.71
CA GLU A 142 -15.94 0.69 -10.92
C GLU A 142 -15.91 0.24 -12.38
N ALA A 143 -17.07 0.13 -13.05
CA ALA A 143 -17.19 -0.23 -14.46
C ALA A 143 -16.45 0.77 -15.36
N ARG A 144 -16.58 2.08 -15.10
CA ARG A 144 -15.84 3.11 -15.86
C ARG A 144 -14.32 2.97 -15.71
N ILE A 145 -13.85 2.62 -14.53
CA ILE A 145 -12.42 2.34 -14.30
C ILE A 145 -12.00 1.06 -15.03
N ALA A 146 -12.83 0.01 -14.96
CA ALA A 146 -12.57 -1.26 -15.64
C ALA A 146 -12.50 -1.10 -17.17
N ASP A 147 -13.37 -0.29 -17.78
CA ASP A 147 -13.36 -0.01 -19.21
C ASP A 147 -12.05 0.65 -19.65
N ALA A 148 -11.60 1.68 -18.91
CA ALA A 148 -10.32 2.34 -19.17
C ALA A 148 -9.13 1.39 -18.97
N PHE A 149 -9.19 0.54 -17.94
CA PHE A 149 -8.17 -0.47 -17.68
C PHE A 149 -8.07 -1.49 -18.84
N ILE A 150 -9.21 -1.98 -19.34
CA ILE A 150 -9.26 -2.92 -20.48
C ILE A 150 -8.72 -2.25 -21.74
N ALA A 151 -9.11 -1.00 -22.01
CA ALA A 151 -8.59 -0.24 -23.15
C ALA A 151 -7.06 -0.07 -23.06
N GLY A 152 -6.54 0.21 -21.86
CA GLY A 152 -5.10 0.38 -21.64
C GLY A 152 -4.33 -0.92 -21.84
N ILE A 153 -4.83 -2.05 -21.31
CA ILE A 153 -4.21 -3.37 -21.52
C ILE A 153 -4.22 -3.76 -23.00
N ARG A 154 -5.34 -3.56 -23.70
CA ARG A 154 -5.45 -3.91 -25.14
C ARG A 154 -4.53 -3.07 -26.03
N SER A 155 -4.18 -1.88 -25.59
CA SER A 155 -3.31 -0.97 -26.33
C SER A 155 -1.83 -1.24 -26.13
N ALA A 156 -1.46 -2.08 -25.15
CA ALA A 156 -0.07 -2.38 -24.85
C ALA A 156 0.49 -3.44 -25.82
N PRO A 157 1.78 -3.36 -26.20
CA PRO A 157 2.43 -4.40 -26.98
C PRO A 157 2.55 -5.69 -26.15
N ALA A 158 2.76 -6.83 -26.83
CA ALA A 158 3.02 -8.09 -26.15
C ALA A 158 4.23 -7.95 -25.19
N MET A 159 4.19 -8.65 -24.05
CA MET A 159 5.37 -8.75 -23.20
C MET A 159 6.42 -9.61 -23.91
N ASP A 160 7.55 -9.01 -24.23
CA ASP A 160 8.72 -9.77 -24.64
C ASP A 160 9.17 -10.65 -23.47
N ARG A 161 9.40 -11.93 -23.78
CA ARG A 161 9.89 -12.92 -22.82
C ARG A 161 11.32 -13.22 -23.18
N ASP A 162 12.25 -12.55 -22.50
CA ASP A 162 13.64 -12.95 -22.44
C ASP A 162 13.83 -14.16 -21.51
#